data_AF-A0A0Q5E7Z6-F1
#
_entry.id   AF-A0A0Q5E7Z6-F1
#
_cell.length_a   1.000
_cell.length_b   1.000
_cell.length_c   1.000
_cell.angle_alpha   90.00
_cell.angle_beta   90.00
_cell.angle_gamma   90.00
#
_symmetry.space_group_name_H-M   'P 1'
#
loop_
_entity.id
_entity.type
_entity.pdbx_description
1 polymer ?
#
loop_
_entity_poly.entity_id
_entity_poly.type
_entity_poly.pdbx_seq_one_letter_code
_entity_poly.pdbx_strand_id
1 'polypeptide(L)'
;MSEPVGVEREAIEHDRDLAWELFEFQPQHPRIPELAMSVLARAPQFTGMIILLSMHREACGDVEEARRLLRELLGRRDRQFLGALRRLRDLEASAGDFTEAMRLGELVLREDPDADWFDHMDLAAAVAMADDPERGWTSMDGAVELAGRTAPEAYAGALGLRALHFLSTGAPPARFLVAAQQAIEADPSETTLSTALAFAYLYDYRPQEAAELLARVLREDPTDEVAQGGMIVARGFLDPIERGAGTMDDLRRAGMGEIAWRILRDKVFGAGLAEALAALDPLLPAELAASLRPPLDRDAARASGGDDKVLAWRDGQRPGSGGLWGDGRPFRLLSGAEVAALDAAIEQHPAAWPQWDAEHEYFTLLFTDDADAYLFEGAGGRLYRRGAGSDDEEIASSLTDWLWDRVAAFGGADARPGRSAVVTGRPPTDES
;
A
#
# COMPACT_ATOMS: atom_id res chain seq x y z
N MET A 1 14.45 1.51 -63.15
CA MET A 1 14.18 2.67 -62.29
C MET A 1 13.15 2.26 -61.23
N SER A 2 13.59 1.54 -60.20
CA SER A 2 12.73 1.00 -59.13
C SER A 2 13.32 1.27 -57.73
N GLU A 3 14.25 2.24 -57.61
CA GLU A 3 15.06 2.48 -56.40
C GLU A 3 14.51 3.48 -55.34
N PRO A 4 13.66 4.50 -55.63
CA PRO A 4 13.31 5.50 -54.62
C PRO A 4 12.36 4.99 -53.52
N VAL A 5 11.48 4.04 -53.84
CA VAL A 5 10.50 3.48 -52.89
C VAL A 5 11.15 2.51 -51.89
N GLY A 6 12.25 1.85 -52.29
CA GLY A 6 13.00 0.95 -51.40
C GLY A 6 13.76 1.71 -50.34
N VAL A 7 14.47 2.78 -50.73
CA VAL A 7 15.27 3.62 -49.81
C VAL A 7 14.38 4.35 -48.80
N GLU A 8 13.22 4.86 -49.21
CA GLU A 8 12.29 5.52 -48.28
C GLU A 8 11.72 4.54 -47.25
N ARG A 9 11.38 3.32 -47.68
CA ARG A 9 10.91 2.27 -46.78
C ARG A 9 11.97 1.85 -45.78
N GLU A 10 13.21 1.63 -46.23
CA GLU A 10 14.33 1.30 -45.34
C GLU A 10 14.59 2.41 -44.32
N ALA A 11 14.47 3.68 -44.71
CA ALA A 11 14.63 4.80 -43.80
C ALA A 11 13.49 4.91 -42.76
N ILE A 12 12.25 4.53 -43.12
CA ILE A 12 11.12 4.47 -42.17
C ILE A 12 11.31 3.31 -41.19
N GLU A 13 11.73 2.14 -41.67
CA GLU A 13 12.01 0.96 -40.84
C GLU A 13 13.17 1.23 -39.88
N HIS A 14 14.25 1.86 -40.36
CA HIS A 14 15.38 2.26 -39.52
C HIS A 14 14.98 3.23 -38.41
N ASP A 15 14.24 4.31 -38.73
CA ASP A 15 13.82 5.28 -37.70
C ASP A 15 12.88 4.64 -36.67
N ARG A 16 11.98 3.75 -37.12
CA ARG A 16 11.08 2.99 -36.24
C ARG A 16 11.85 2.10 -35.27
N ASP A 17 12.77 1.30 -35.79
CA ASP A 17 13.52 0.32 -35.00
C ASP A 17 14.46 1.04 -34.03
N LEU A 18 15.14 2.11 -34.48
CA LEU A 18 15.96 2.95 -33.62
C LEU A 18 15.14 3.62 -32.50
N ALA A 19 13.91 4.05 -32.78
CA ALA A 19 13.05 4.65 -31.76
C ALA A 19 12.67 3.64 -30.65
N TRP A 20 12.38 2.40 -31.02
CA TRP A 20 12.12 1.32 -30.07
C TRP A 20 13.38 0.92 -29.29
N GLU A 21 14.52 0.73 -29.96
CA GLU A 21 15.79 0.43 -29.30
C GLU A 21 16.16 1.55 -28.30
N LEU A 22 16.03 2.82 -28.71
CA LEU A 22 16.26 3.95 -27.81
C LEU A 22 15.33 3.91 -26.61
N PHE A 23 14.07 3.56 -26.78
CA PHE A 23 13.14 3.46 -25.65
C PHE A 23 13.54 2.32 -24.70
N GLU A 24 13.94 1.16 -25.20
CA GLU A 24 14.37 0.03 -24.38
C GLU A 24 15.58 0.38 -23.49
N PHE A 25 16.55 1.15 -24.00
CA PHE A 25 17.75 1.52 -23.25
C PHE A 25 17.64 2.85 -22.49
N GLN A 26 16.91 3.82 -23.03
CA GLN A 26 16.78 5.17 -22.51
C GLN A 26 15.36 5.72 -22.78
N PRO A 27 14.34 5.28 -22.02
CA PRO A 27 12.93 5.65 -22.24
C PRO A 27 12.66 7.16 -22.36
N GLN A 28 13.47 7.98 -21.71
CA GLN A 28 13.35 9.44 -21.68
C GLN A 28 14.17 10.16 -22.76
N HIS A 29 14.79 9.42 -23.69
CA HIS A 29 15.70 10.00 -24.68
C HIS A 29 14.97 10.95 -25.65
N PRO A 30 15.45 12.20 -25.86
CA PRO A 30 14.71 13.24 -26.59
C PRO A 30 14.53 12.95 -28.09
N ARG A 31 15.33 12.05 -28.68
CA ARG A 31 15.18 11.65 -30.10
C ARG A 31 14.00 10.72 -30.33
N ILE A 32 13.46 10.05 -29.32
CA ILE A 32 12.32 9.13 -29.46
C ILE A 32 11.12 9.85 -30.12
N PRO A 33 10.65 11.02 -29.62
CA PRO A 33 9.54 11.71 -30.25
C PRO A 33 9.86 12.22 -31.66
N GLU A 34 11.11 12.64 -31.92
CA GLU A 34 11.53 13.09 -33.26
C GLU A 34 11.41 11.95 -34.29
N LEU A 35 11.93 10.76 -33.94
CA LEU A 35 11.90 9.58 -34.80
C LEU A 35 10.47 9.05 -34.98
N ALA A 36 9.69 8.94 -33.90
CA ALA A 36 8.31 8.47 -33.96
C ALA A 36 7.43 9.41 -34.81
N MET A 37 7.57 10.73 -34.66
CA MET A 37 6.84 11.71 -35.48
C MET A 37 7.32 11.71 -36.94
N SER A 38 8.62 11.51 -37.20
CA SER A 38 9.17 11.32 -38.54
C SER A 38 8.55 10.12 -39.25
N VAL A 39 8.41 8.98 -38.55
CA VAL A 39 7.74 7.78 -39.05
C VAL A 39 6.25 8.05 -39.30
N LEU A 40 5.53 8.67 -38.36
CA LEU A 40 4.10 8.96 -38.51
C LEU A 40 3.81 9.95 -39.64
N ALA A 41 4.68 10.93 -39.88
CA ALA A 41 4.53 11.88 -40.97
C ALA A 41 4.68 11.23 -42.35
N ARG A 42 5.61 10.26 -42.48
CA ARG A 42 5.89 9.54 -43.73
C ARG A 42 4.96 8.34 -43.94
N ALA A 43 4.51 7.72 -42.87
CA ALA A 43 3.66 6.54 -42.89
C ALA A 43 2.67 6.52 -41.71
N PRO A 44 1.56 7.29 -41.79
CA PRO A 44 0.58 7.46 -40.71
C PRO A 44 -0.09 6.16 -40.21
N GLN A 45 -0.03 5.09 -41.00
CA GLN A 45 -0.54 3.76 -40.66
C GLN A 45 0.33 2.99 -39.63
N PHE A 46 1.53 3.49 -39.30
CA PHE A 46 2.33 2.96 -38.20
C PHE A 46 1.87 3.53 -36.87
N THR A 47 0.59 3.30 -36.54
CA THR A 47 -0.04 3.79 -35.31
C THR A 47 0.59 3.24 -34.03
N GLY A 48 1.39 2.15 -34.11
CA GLY A 48 2.25 1.71 -33.01
C GLY A 48 3.28 2.75 -32.55
N MET A 49 3.64 3.73 -33.39
CA MET A 49 4.47 4.86 -32.97
C MET A 49 3.75 5.80 -32.01
N ILE A 50 2.41 5.84 -32.02
CA ILE A 50 1.65 6.61 -31.04
C ILE A 50 1.70 5.92 -29.66
N ILE A 51 1.72 4.57 -29.62
CA ILE A 51 1.96 3.81 -28.38
C ILE A 51 3.38 4.08 -27.85
N LEU A 52 4.39 4.06 -28.72
CA LEU A 52 5.76 4.41 -28.31
C LEU A 52 5.84 5.84 -27.75
N LEU A 53 5.17 6.80 -28.40
CA LEU A 53 5.09 8.17 -27.90
C LEU A 53 4.41 8.26 -26.53
N SER A 54 3.32 7.52 -26.30
CA SER A 54 2.66 7.52 -24.99
C SER A 54 3.56 6.94 -23.91
N MET A 55 4.26 5.83 -24.20
CA MET A 55 5.22 5.22 -23.26
C MET A 55 6.40 6.15 -22.94
N HIS A 56 6.92 6.87 -23.94
CA HIS A 56 7.94 7.90 -23.72
C HIS A 56 7.43 9.04 -22.83
N ARG A 57 6.20 9.52 -23.07
CA ARG A 57 5.59 10.61 -22.29
C ARG A 57 5.40 10.20 -20.83
N GLU A 58 4.88 9.00 -20.61
CA GLU A 58 4.78 8.40 -19.28
C GLU A 58 6.15 8.33 -18.59
N ALA A 59 7.19 7.82 -19.28
CA ALA A 59 8.54 7.76 -18.73
C ALA A 59 9.14 9.13 -18.38
N CYS A 60 8.70 10.21 -19.07
CA CYS A 60 9.05 11.59 -18.76
C CYS A 60 8.16 12.23 -17.67
N GLY A 61 7.18 11.50 -17.13
CA GLY A 61 6.23 12.01 -16.13
C GLY A 61 5.04 12.79 -16.72
N ASP A 62 4.88 12.82 -18.04
CA ASP A 62 3.79 13.51 -18.74
C ASP A 62 2.59 12.57 -18.96
N VAL A 63 1.97 12.15 -17.85
CA VAL A 63 0.88 11.16 -17.80
C VAL A 63 -0.35 11.63 -18.59
N GLU A 64 -0.69 12.92 -18.54
CA GLU A 64 -1.85 13.47 -19.25
C GLU A 64 -1.68 13.38 -20.77
N GLU A 65 -0.49 13.69 -21.28
CA GLU A 65 -0.21 13.58 -22.71
C GLU A 65 -0.17 12.11 -23.16
N ALA A 66 0.40 11.21 -22.36
CA ALA A 66 0.35 9.77 -22.61
C ALA A 66 -1.10 9.28 -22.72
N ARG A 67 -1.96 9.67 -21.77
CA ARG A 67 -3.39 9.37 -21.76
C ARG A 67 -4.11 9.93 -22.98
N ARG A 68 -3.82 11.18 -23.37
CA ARG A 68 -4.40 11.81 -24.56
C ARG A 68 -4.08 11.02 -25.82
N LEU A 69 -2.82 10.63 -26.01
CA LEU A 69 -2.36 9.85 -27.16
C LEU A 69 -3.05 8.48 -27.25
N LEU A 70 -3.18 7.78 -26.12
CA LEU A 70 -3.86 6.48 -26.06
C LEU A 70 -5.36 6.60 -26.35
N ARG A 71 -6.04 7.61 -25.80
CA ARG A 71 -7.46 7.88 -26.10
C ARG A 71 -7.68 8.20 -27.58
N GLU A 72 -6.75 8.93 -28.20
CA GLU A 72 -6.79 9.19 -29.64
C GLU A 72 -6.72 7.89 -30.45
N LEU A 73 -5.84 6.95 -30.09
CA LEU A 73 -5.75 5.64 -30.72
C LEU A 73 -7.05 4.82 -30.55
N LEU A 74 -7.64 4.83 -29.34
CA LEU A 74 -8.90 4.13 -29.09
C LEU A 74 -10.03 4.62 -30.00
N GLY A 75 -10.10 5.93 -30.26
CA GLY A 75 -11.09 6.51 -31.17
C GLY A 75 -10.96 6.06 -32.63
N ARG A 76 -9.76 5.61 -33.06
CA ARG A 76 -9.51 5.14 -34.44
C ARG A 76 -9.97 3.70 -34.68
N ARG A 77 -10.07 2.88 -33.62
CA ARG A 77 -10.43 1.45 -33.67
C ARG A 77 -9.69 0.66 -34.77
N ASP A 78 -8.39 0.92 -34.92
CA ASP A 78 -7.54 0.21 -35.89
C ASP A 78 -6.89 -1.04 -35.28
N ARG A 79 -5.90 -1.63 -35.98
CA ARG A 79 -5.16 -2.82 -35.51
C ARG A 79 -4.43 -2.65 -34.18
N GLN A 80 -4.27 -1.42 -33.67
CA GLN A 80 -3.63 -1.13 -32.39
C GLN A 80 -4.65 -0.92 -31.26
N PHE A 81 -5.96 -0.99 -31.55
CA PHE A 81 -7.03 -0.73 -30.60
C PHE A 81 -6.85 -1.50 -29.27
N LEU A 82 -6.67 -2.82 -29.32
CA LEU A 82 -6.50 -3.63 -28.10
C LEU A 82 -5.19 -3.33 -27.37
N GLY A 83 -4.10 -3.08 -28.09
CA GLY A 83 -2.81 -2.69 -27.50
C GLY A 83 -2.90 -1.33 -26.80
N ALA A 84 -3.56 -0.36 -27.43
CA ALA A 84 -3.81 0.95 -26.82
C ALA A 84 -4.75 0.84 -25.61
N LEU A 85 -5.72 -0.07 -25.63
CA LEU A 85 -6.65 -0.29 -24.53
C LEU A 85 -5.94 -0.87 -23.30
N ARG A 86 -5.12 -1.90 -23.48
CA ARG A 86 -4.27 -2.47 -22.42
C ARG A 86 -3.31 -1.42 -21.87
N ARG A 87 -2.64 -0.67 -22.74
CA ARG A 87 -1.72 0.39 -22.29
C ARG A 87 -2.42 1.53 -21.54
N LEU A 88 -3.65 1.87 -21.92
CA LEU A 88 -4.41 2.85 -21.16
C LEU A 88 -4.80 2.28 -19.79
N ARG A 89 -5.24 1.01 -19.70
CA ARG A 89 -5.50 0.34 -18.42
C ARG A 89 -4.26 0.41 -17.52
N ASP A 90 -3.10 0.02 -18.04
CA ASP A 90 -1.85 0.00 -17.29
C ASP A 90 -1.47 1.41 -16.81
N LEU A 91 -1.59 2.42 -17.68
CA LEU A 91 -1.32 3.83 -17.35
C LEU A 91 -2.22 4.34 -16.23
N GLU A 92 -3.52 4.07 -16.29
CA GLU A 92 -4.47 4.52 -15.26
C GLU A 92 -4.19 3.80 -13.92
N ALA A 93 -3.83 2.51 -13.94
CA ALA A 93 -3.40 1.78 -12.75
C ALA A 93 -2.13 2.37 -12.14
N SER A 94 -1.10 2.66 -12.94
CA SER A 94 0.14 3.30 -12.49
C SER A 94 -0.08 4.74 -11.98
N ALA A 95 -1.10 5.43 -12.49
CA ALA A 95 -1.53 6.75 -12.00
C ALA A 95 -2.43 6.69 -10.75
N GLY A 96 -2.80 5.48 -10.28
CA GLY A 96 -3.67 5.27 -9.12
C GLY A 96 -5.17 5.41 -9.41
N ASP A 97 -5.60 5.60 -10.67
CA ASP A 97 -7.01 5.58 -11.05
C ASP A 97 -7.47 4.13 -11.31
N PHE A 98 -7.57 3.37 -10.22
CA PHE A 98 -7.94 1.96 -10.28
C PHE A 98 -9.39 1.73 -10.74
N THR A 99 -10.28 2.73 -10.56
CA THR A 99 -11.65 2.64 -11.08
C THR A 99 -11.66 2.65 -12.60
N GLU A 100 -10.91 3.56 -13.23
CA GLU A 100 -10.80 3.59 -14.69
C GLU A 100 -10.00 2.38 -15.21
N ALA A 101 -8.92 1.98 -14.53
CA ALA A 101 -8.19 0.77 -14.87
C ALA A 101 -9.09 -0.47 -14.86
N MET A 102 -9.95 -0.63 -13.84
CA MET A 102 -10.93 -1.72 -13.76
C MET A 102 -11.89 -1.66 -14.96
N ARG A 103 -12.48 -0.49 -15.26
CA ARG A 103 -13.41 -0.32 -16.39
C ARG A 103 -12.74 -0.67 -17.73
N LEU A 104 -11.48 -0.28 -17.91
CA LEU A 104 -10.71 -0.57 -19.12
C LEU A 104 -10.34 -2.06 -19.20
N GLY A 105 -9.97 -2.70 -18.10
CA GLY A 105 -9.73 -4.15 -18.04
C GLY A 105 -10.97 -4.97 -18.40
N GLU A 106 -12.15 -4.60 -17.89
CA GLU A 106 -13.41 -5.22 -18.31
C GLU A 106 -13.68 -5.05 -19.82
N LEU A 107 -13.26 -3.91 -20.39
CA LEU A 107 -13.40 -3.67 -21.82
C LEU A 107 -12.40 -4.52 -22.63
N VAL A 108 -11.17 -4.73 -22.14
CA VAL A 108 -10.19 -5.64 -22.78
C VAL A 108 -10.79 -7.04 -22.89
N LEU A 109 -11.29 -7.60 -21.79
CA LEU A 109 -11.87 -8.96 -21.79
C LEU A 109 -13.12 -9.08 -22.68
N ARG A 110 -13.86 -7.97 -22.91
CA ARG A 110 -15.03 -7.95 -23.78
C ARG A 110 -14.67 -7.89 -25.26
N GLU A 111 -13.64 -7.11 -25.59
CA GLU A 111 -13.24 -6.82 -26.98
C GLU A 111 -12.22 -7.84 -27.52
N ASP A 112 -11.54 -8.58 -26.64
CA ASP A 112 -10.56 -9.59 -27.01
C ASP A 112 -11.03 -11.02 -26.62
N PRO A 113 -11.52 -11.82 -27.59
CA PRO A 113 -11.86 -13.23 -27.36
C PRO A 113 -10.66 -14.09 -26.95
N ASP A 114 -9.43 -13.64 -27.25
CA ASP A 114 -8.18 -14.34 -26.97
C ASP A 114 -7.45 -13.73 -25.76
N ALA A 115 -8.15 -12.95 -24.92
CA ALA A 115 -7.60 -12.41 -23.68
C ALA A 115 -6.96 -13.52 -22.83
N ASP A 116 -5.74 -13.27 -22.38
CA ASP A 116 -4.94 -14.29 -21.70
C ASP A 116 -5.02 -14.15 -20.18
N TRP A 117 -4.28 -15.02 -19.49
CA TRP A 117 -4.23 -15.02 -18.02
C TRP A 117 -3.70 -13.71 -17.44
N PHE A 118 -2.86 -12.97 -18.18
CA PHE A 118 -2.29 -11.71 -17.72
C PHE A 118 -3.36 -10.60 -17.73
N ASP A 119 -4.20 -10.54 -18.77
CA ASP A 119 -5.34 -9.61 -18.81
C ASP A 119 -6.33 -9.85 -17.66
N HIS A 120 -6.57 -11.13 -17.34
CA HIS A 120 -7.39 -11.50 -16.19
C HIS A 120 -6.75 -11.11 -14.86
N MET A 121 -5.43 -11.24 -14.73
CA MET A 121 -4.68 -10.85 -13.53
C MET A 121 -4.74 -9.34 -13.29
N ASP A 122 -4.50 -8.53 -14.34
CA ASP A 122 -4.51 -7.07 -14.23
C ASP A 122 -5.89 -6.53 -13.87
N LEU A 123 -6.95 -7.07 -14.48
CA LEU A 123 -8.32 -6.73 -14.09
C LEU A 123 -8.58 -7.11 -12.62
N ALA A 124 -8.15 -8.30 -12.20
CA ALA A 124 -8.34 -8.76 -10.83
C ALA A 124 -7.63 -7.85 -9.81
N ALA A 125 -6.45 -7.34 -10.13
CA ALA A 125 -5.74 -6.33 -9.33
C ALA A 125 -6.49 -5.00 -9.28
N ALA A 126 -6.99 -4.51 -10.40
CA ALA A 126 -7.77 -3.28 -10.43
C ALA A 126 -9.09 -3.41 -9.62
N VAL A 127 -9.78 -4.56 -9.72
CA VAL A 127 -10.98 -4.86 -8.90
C VAL A 127 -10.64 -4.84 -7.42
N ALA A 128 -9.52 -5.45 -7.01
CA ALA A 128 -9.13 -5.50 -5.60
C ALA A 128 -8.83 -4.10 -5.03
N MET A 129 -8.28 -3.20 -5.85
CA MET A 129 -7.96 -1.83 -5.43
C MET A 129 -9.17 -0.89 -5.45
N ALA A 130 -10.08 -1.05 -6.41
CA ALA A 130 -11.14 -0.08 -6.69
C ALA A 130 -12.50 -0.41 -6.08
N ASP A 131 -12.84 -1.69 -5.88
CA ASP A 131 -14.21 -2.13 -5.59
C ASP A 131 -14.25 -3.17 -4.45
N ASP A 132 -14.00 -4.44 -4.78
CA ASP A 132 -14.12 -5.56 -3.85
C ASP A 132 -12.79 -6.34 -3.79
N PRO A 133 -11.99 -6.14 -2.72
CA PRO A 133 -10.74 -6.84 -2.49
C PRO A 133 -10.85 -8.36 -2.58
N GLU A 134 -11.85 -8.97 -1.94
CA GLU A 134 -12.00 -10.43 -1.91
C GLU A 134 -12.31 -10.98 -3.29
N ARG A 135 -13.24 -10.34 -4.02
CA ARG A 135 -13.54 -10.72 -5.41
C ARG A 135 -12.31 -10.58 -6.30
N GLY A 136 -11.55 -9.50 -6.15
CA GLY A 136 -10.30 -9.29 -6.88
C GLY A 136 -9.30 -10.40 -6.59
N TRP A 137 -9.05 -10.71 -5.31
CA TRP A 137 -8.10 -11.74 -4.92
C TRP A 137 -8.50 -13.15 -5.39
N THR A 138 -9.78 -13.50 -5.34
CA THR A 138 -10.28 -14.77 -5.90
C THR A 138 -10.09 -14.82 -7.41
N SER A 139 -10.28 -13.69 -8.10
CA SER A 139 -10.08 -13.60 -9.55
C SER A 139 -8.60 -13.78 -9.94
N MET A 140 -7.65 -13.32 -9.10
CA MET A 140 -6.22 -13.56 -9.30
C MET A 140 -5.86 -15.05 -9.21
N ASP A 141 -6.46 -15.80 -8.26
CA ASP A 141 -6.27 -17.25 -8.21
C ASP A 141 -6.78 -17.92 -9.49
N GLY A 142 -7.96 -17.49 -9.99
CA GLY A 142 -8.50 -17.96 -11.26
C GLY A 142 -7.59 -17.67 -12.46
N ALA A 143 -6.90 -16.52 -12.47
CA ALA A 143 -5.92 -16.17 -13.49
C ALA A 143 -4.69 -17.10 -13.45
N VAL A 144 -4.17 -17.43 -12.27
CA VAL A 144 -3.09 -18.43 -12.12
C VAL A 144 -3.53 -19.81 -12.64
N GLU A 145 -4.75 -20.24 -12.32
CA GLU A 145 -5.29 -21.49 -12.83
C GLU A 145 -5.44 -21.48 -14.36
N LEU A 146 -5.85 -20.35 -14.94
CA LEU A 146 -5.92 -20.17 -16.38
C LEU A 146 -4.53 -20.30 -17.01
N ALA A 147 -3.52 -19.62 -16.47
CA ALA A 147 -2.12 -19.73 -16.91
C ALA A 147 -1.65 -21.19 -16.92
N GLY A 148 -1.90 -21.94 -15.84
CA GLY A 148 -1.53 -23.35 -15.76
C GLY A 148 -2.18 -24.24 -16.83
N ARG A 149 -3.35 -23.86 -17.35
CA ARG A 149 -4.07 -24.58 -18.40
C ARG A 149 -3.68 -24.15 -19.81
N THR A 150 -3.45 -22.86 -20.04
CA THR A 150 -3.31 -22.28 -21.39
C THR A 150 -1.88 -21.88 -21.75
N ALA A 151 -1.03 -21.59 -20.76
CA ALA A 151 0.37 -21.21 -20.93
C ALA A 151 1.25 -21.78 -19.78
N PRO A 152 1.47 -23.11 -19.73
CA PRO A 152 2.19 -23.76 -18.63
C PRO A 152 3.60 -23.20 -18.38
N GLU A 153 4.27 -22.72 -19.44
CA GLU A 153 5.57 -22.05 -19.36
C GLU A 153 5.54 -20.72 -18.60
N ALA A 154 4.38 -20.05 -18.56
CA ALA A 154 4.16 -18.80 -17.85
C ALA A 154 3.65 -19.02 -16.41
N TYR A 155 3.36 -20.27 -16.01
CA TYR A 155 2.75 -20.58 -14.71
C TYR A 155 3.57 -20.08 -13.51
N ALA A 156 4.90 -20.24 -13.55
CA ALA A 156 5.79 -19.72 -12.51
C ALA A 156 5.70 -18.18 -12.41
N GLY A 157 5.69 -17.49 -13.55
CA GLY A 157 5.51 -16.04 -13.59
C GLY A 157 4.13 -15.61 -13.07
N ALA A 158 3.07 -16.36 -13.38
CA ALA A 158 1.73 -16.09 -12.88
C ALA A 158 1.63 -16.23 -11.35
N LEU A 159 2.32 -17.22 -10.76
CA LEU A 159 2.42 -17.37 -9.31
C LEU A 159 3.10 -16.16 -8.65
N GLY A 160 4.23 -15.72 -9.23
CA GLY A 160 4.96 -14.52 -8.78
C GLY A 160 4.09 -13.26 -8.86
N LEU A 161 3.43 -13.05 -10.01
CA LEU A 161 2.58 -11.88 -10.22
C LEU A 161 1.37 -11.86 -9.28
N ARG A 162 0.73 -13.00 -9.03
CA ARG A 162 -0.33 -13.09 -8.02
C ARG A 162 0.17 -12.71 -6.63
N ALA A 163 1.33 -13.23 -6.21
CA ALA A 163 1.89 -12.89 -4.89
C ALA A 163 2.21 -11.40 -4.79
N LEU A 164 2.76 -10.80 -5.85
CA LEU A 164 3.01 -9.36 -5.91
C LEU A 164 1.72 -8.53 -5.87
N HIS A 165 0.68 -8.97 -6.56
CA HIS A 165 -0.64 -8.32 -6.48
C HIS A 165 -1.29 -8.49 -5.12
N PHE A 166 -1.22 -9.66 -4.48
CA PHE A 166 -1.69 -9.81 -3.10
C PHE A 166 -0.98 -8.86 -2.14
N LEU A 167 0.34 -8.66 -2.30
CA LEU A 167 1.08 -7.68 -1.50
C LEU A 167 0.61 -6.25 -1.77
N SER A 168 0.55 -5.84 -3.04
CA SER A 168 0.20 -4.47 -3.45
C SER A 168 -1.28 -4.12 -3.33
N THR A 169 -2.16 -5.11 -3.12
CA THR A 169 -3.59 -4.90 -2.90
C THR A 169 -4.01 -5.16 -1.46
N GLY A 170 -3.05 -5.44 -0.56
CA GLY A 170 -3.30 -5.56 0.87
C GLY A 170 -4.01 -6.85 1.28
N ALA A 171 -3.79 -7.95 0.55
CA ALA A 171 -4.34 -9.25 0.91
C ALA A 171 -3.95 -9.66 2.34
N PRO A 172 -4.83 -10.39 3.07
CA PRO A 172 -4.54 -10.84 4.41
C PRO A 172 -3.25 -11.68 4.45
N PRO A 173 -2.44 -11.59 5.54
CA PRO A 173 -1.16 -12.28 5.64
C PRO A 173 -1.25 -13.78 5.37
N ALA A 174 -2.30 -14.46 5.87
CA ALA A 174 -2.50 -15.88 5.65
C ALA A 174 -2.67 -16.25 4.17
N ARG A 175 -3.32 -15.38 3.40
CA ARG A 175 -3.51 -15.55 1.95
C ARG A 175 -2.22 -15.27 1.19
N PHE A 176 -1.54 -14.17 1.54
CA PHE A 176 -0.25 -13.81 0.95
C PHE A 176 0.82 -14.89 1.22
N LEU A 177 0.91 -15.42 2.45
CA LEU A 177 1.88 -16.44 2.85
C LEU A 177 1.87 -17.62 1.87
N VAL A 178 0.70 -18.20 1.63
CA VAL A 178 0.54 -19.36 0.72
C VAL A 178 0.97 -19.00 -0.69
N ALA A 179 0.54 -17.84 -1.21
CA ALA A 179 0.87 -17.41 -2.56
C ALA A 179 2.37 -17.14 -2.74
N ALA A 180 3.00 -16.48 -1.78
CA ALA A 180 4.41 -16.16 -1.80
C ALA A 180 5.29 -17.41 -1.66
N GLN A 181 4.90 -18.39 -0.83
CA GLN A 181 5.59 -19.68 -0.78
C GLN A 181 5.57 -20.38 -2.13
N GLN A 182 4.40 -20.47 -2.79
CA GLN A 182 4.28 -21.07 -4.12
C GLN A 182 5.11 -20.33 -5.18
N ALA A 183 5.15 -18.99 -5.12
CA ALA A 183 5.97 -18.18 -6.00
C ALA A 183 7.47 -18.44 -5.80
N ILE A 184 7.95 -18.45 -4.55
CA ILE A 184 9.38 -18.67 -4.23
C ILE A 184 9.82 -20.11 -4.49
N GLU A 185 8.94 -21.09 -4.34
CA GLU A 185 9.20 -22.48 -4.74
C GLU A 185 9.36 -22.61 -6.27
N ALA A 186 8.58 -21.85 -7.04
CA ALA A 186 8.64 -21.84 -8.50
C ALA A 186 9.84 -21.03 -9.02
N ASP A 187 10.14 -19.89 -8.40
CA ASP A 187 11.29 -19.04 -8.70
C ASP A 187 11.95 -18.49 -7.42
N PRO A 188 13.05 -19.11 -6.97
CA PRO A 188 13.74 -18.68 -5.76
C PRO A 188 14.51 -17.36 -5.87
N SER A 189 14.64 -16.78 -7.07
CA SER A 189 15.44 -15.57 -7.33
C SER A 189 14.70 -14.26 -7.04
N GLU A 190 13.39 -14.32 -6.80
CA GLU A 190 12.55 -13.15 -6.49
C GLU A 190 12.83 -12.59 -5.08
N THR A 191 13.72 -11.61 -4.99
CA THR A 191 14.17 -11.01 -3.74
C THR A 191 13.08 -10.21 -3.03
N THR A 192 12.28 -9.44 -3.78
CA THR A 192 11.18 -8.64 -3.22
C THR A 192 10.14 -9.53 -2.53
N LEU A 193 9.71 -10.60 -3.21
CA LEU A 193 8.79 -11.58 -2.63
C LEU A 193 9.43 -12.37 -1.49
N SER A 194 10.75 -12.64 -1.54
CA SER A 194 11.47 -13.28 -0.44
C SER A 194 11.42 -12.44 0.84
N THR A 195 11.69 -11.13 0.74
CA THR A 195 11.62 -10.23 1.88
C THR A 195 10.19 -10.16 2.44
N ALA A 196 9.19 -9.99 1.58
CA ALA A 196 7.79 -9.96 2.02
C ALA A 196 7.32 -11.29 2.64
N LEU A 197 7.75 -12.43 2.08
CA LEU A 197 7.48 -13.76 2.65
C LEU A 197 8.09 -13.91 4.05
N ALA A 198 9.28 -13.35 4.30
CA ALA A 198 9.87 -13.39 5.63
C ALA A 198 9.01 -12.65 6.67
N PHE A 199 8.42 -11.51 6.33
CA PHE A 199 7.45 -10.83 7.20
C PHE A 199 6.17 -11.65 7.41
N ALA A 200 5.70 -12.37 6.39
CA ALA A 200 4.59 -13.31 6.54
C ALA A 200 4.95 -14.50 7.46
N TYR A 201 6.19 -14.98 7.42
CA TYR A 201 6.69 -15.95 8.41
C TYR A 201 6.73 -15.38 9.82
N LEU A 202 7.12 -14.12 10.01
CA LEU A 202 7.05 -13.47 11.32
C LEU A 202 5.60 -13.36 11.82
N TYR A 203 4.66 -13.03 10.94
CA TYR A 203 3.24 -13.05 11.26
C TYR A 203 2.74 -14.43 11.68
N ASP A 204 3.20 -15.49 11.01
CA ASP A 204 2.89 -16.89 11.33
C ASP A 204 3.76 -17.46 12.47
N TYR A 205 4.53 -16.62 13.17
CA TYR A 205 5.40 -16.98 14.29
C TYR A 205 6.46 -18.05 13.94
N ARG A 206 7.04 -17.91 12.73
CA ARG A 206 8.13 -18.73 12.16
C ARG A 206 9.41 -17.91 11.96
N PRO A 207 10.01 -17.34 13.03
CA PRO A 207 11.07 -16.35 12.90
C PRO A 207 12.42 -16.93 12.44
N GLN A 208 12.66 -18.23 12.62
CA GLN A 208 13.85 -18.88 12.07
C GLN A 208 13.82 -18.88 10.55
N GLU A 209 12.71 -19.32 9.93
CA GLU A 209 12.56 -19.31 8.48
C GLU A 209 12.58 -17.87 7.93
N ALA A 210 12.01 -16.91 8.65
CA ALA A 210 12.13 -15.49 8.30
C ALA A 210 13.59 -15.04 8.28
N ALA A 211 14.36 -15.32 9.34
CA ALA A 211 15.76 -14.92 9.44
C ALA A 211 16.63 -15.57 8.37
N GLU A 212 16.44 -16.86 8.08
CA GLU A 212 17.17 -17.55 7.01
C GLU A 212 16.91 -16.94 5.63
N LEU A 213 15.64 -16.61 5.34
CA LEU A 213 15.24 -16.01 4.08
C LEU A 213 15.80 -14.58 3.93
N LEU A 214 15.71 -13.76 4.99
CA LEU A 214 16.28 -12.40 5.01
C LEU A 214 17.81 -12.43 4.90
N ALA A 215 18.48 -13.39 5.54
CA ALA A 215 19.93 -13.57 5.41
C ALA A 215 20.34 -14.00 3.99
N ARG A 216 19.46 -14.65 3.22
CA ARG A 216 19.69 -14.90 1.80
C ARG A 216 19.62 -13.60 1.00
N VAL A 217 18.56 -12.83 1.17
CA VAL A 217 18.39 -11.54 0.47
C VAL A 217 19.58 -10.61 0.77
N LEU A 218 19.96 -10.47 2.04
CA LEU A 218 21.07 -9.60 2.45
C LEU A 218 22.46 -10.08 1.99
N ARG A 219 22.61 -11.34 1.56
CA ARG A 219 23.85 -11.80 0.90
C ARG A 219 23.95 -11.34 -0.54
N GLU A 220 22.81 -11.16 -1.21
CA GLU A 220 22.73 -10.69 -2.60
C GLU A 220 22.76 -9.16 -2.64
N ASP A 221 21.98 -8.51 -1.78
CA ASP A 221 21.99 -7.06 -1.58
C ASP A 221 22.07 -6.71 -0.07
N PRO A 222 23.29 -6.45 0.44
CA PRO A 222 23.47 -6.02 1.83
C PRO A 222 22.85 -4.65 2.15
N THR A 223 22.46 -3.86 1.13
CA THR A 223 21.92 -2.50 1.28
C THR A 223 20.40 -2.44 1.22
N ASP A 224 19.72 -3.57 1.04
CA ASP A 224 18.26 -3.64 1.09
C ASP A 224 17.75 -3.27 2.50
N GLU A 225 17.24 -2.05 2.63
CA GLU A 225 16.74 -1.51 3.89
C GLU A 225 15.52 -2.27 4.44
N VAL A 226 14.68 -2.83 3.56
CA VAL A 226 13.50 -3.60 3.98
C VAL A 226 13.97 -4.92 4.60
N ALA A 227 14.92 -5.60 3.96
CA ALA A 227 15.48 -6.84 4.46
C ALA A 227 16.29 -6.62 5.75
N GLN A 228 17.05 -5.52 5.86
CA GLN A 228 17.72 -5.14 7.10
C GLN A 228 16.72 -4.90 8.24
N GLY A 229 15.66 -4.13 7.99
CA GLY A 229 14.58 -3.90 8.95
C GLY A 229 13.92 -5.22 9.38
N GLY A 230 13.60 -6.09 8.41
CA GLY A 230 13.05 -7.42 8.67
C GLY A 230 13.97 -8.28 9.55
N MET A 231 15.29 -8.23 9.35
CA MET A 231 16.25 -8.97 10.17
C MET A 231 16.27 -8.49 11.61
N ILE A 232 16.16 -7.18 11.84
CA ILE A 232 16.05 -6.61 13.19
C ILE A 232 14.80 -7.13 13.88
N VAL A 233 13.66 -7.15 13.18
CA VAL A 233 12.40 -7.68 13.72
C VAL A 233 12.53 -9.17 14.02
N ALA A 234 13.07 -9.97 13.10
CA ALA A 234 13.27 -11.41 13.29
C ALA A 234 14.18 -11.71 14.50
N ARG A 235 15.27 -10.97 14.70
CA ARG A 235 16.08 -11.09 15.91
C ARG A 235 15.32 -10.68 17.17
N GLY A 236 14.42 -9.70 17.08
CA GLY A 236 13.50 -9.36 18.18
C GLY A 236 12.64 -10.54 18.65
N PHE A 237 12.24 -11.45 17.75
CA PHE A 237 11.53 -12.67 18.13
C PHE A 237 12.48 -13.72 18.74
N LEU A 238 13.66 -13.88 18.14
CA LEU A 238 14.59 -14.96 18.50
C LEU A 238 15.34 -14.69 19.81
N ASP A 239 15.80 -13.46 20.02
CA ASP A 239 16.65 -13.07 21.14
C ASP A 239 16.04 -13.39 22.52
N PRO A 240 14.76 -13.07 22.81
CA PRO A 240 14.13 -13.42 24.08
C PRO A 240 14.03 -14.93 24.31
N ILE A 241 13.76 -15.69 23.24
CA ILE A 241 13.63 -17.15 23.29
C ILE A 241 15.01 -17.79 23.53
N GLU A 242 16.02 -17.36 22.79
CA GLU A 242 17.42 -17.83 22.93
C GLU A 242 17.99 -17.55 24.34
N ARG A 243 17.58 -16.44 24.97
CA ARG A 243 17.98 -16.08 26.35
C ARG A 243 17.12 -16.73 27.44
N GLY A 244 16.05 -17.44 27.07
CA GLY A 244 15.08 -18.01 28.02
C GLY A 244 14.26 -16.96 28.78
N ALA A 245 14.16 -15.74 28.25
CA ALA A 245 13.41 -14.63 28.84
C ALA A 245 11.93 -14.61 28.43
N GLY A 246 11.53 -15.42 27.45
CA GLY A 246 10.14 -15.55 27.00
C GLY A 246 9.95 -16.75 26.09
N THR A 247 8.70 -17.01 25.72
CA THR A 247 8.30 -18.09 24.81
C THR A 247 7.64 -17.54 23.55
N MET A 248 7.49 -18.38 22.52
CA MET A 248 6.74 -17.99 21.31
C MET A 248 5.28 -17.65 21.63
N ASP A 249 4.69 -18.30 22.63
CA ASP A 249 3.31 -18.02 23.05
C ASP A 249 3.19 -16.63 23.71
N ASP A 250 4.24 -16.16 24.39
CA ASP A 250 4.28 -14.81 24.94
C ASP A 250 4.33 -13.76 23.81
N LEU A 251 5.15 -14.00 22.79
CA LEU A 251 5.21 -13.14 21.60
C LEU A 251 3.88 -13.14 20.84
N ARG A 252 3.21 -14.30 20.76
CA ARG A 252 1.89 -14.42 20.15
C ARG A 252 0.82 -13.67 20.92
N ARG A 253 0.85 -13.77 22.26
CA ARG A 253 -0.06 -13.01 23.12
C ARG A 253 0.19 -11.50 23.00
N ALA A 254 1.44 -11.09 22.84
CA ALA A 254 1.81 -9.69 22.60
C ALA A 254 1.46 -9.20 21.18
N GLY A 255 1.09 -10.09 20.25
CA GLY A 255 0.77 -9.76 18.86
C GLY A 255 1.97 -9.26 18.04
N MET A 256 3.16 -9.77 18.33
CA MET A 256 4.38 -9.29 17.67
C MET A 256 4.37 -9.57 16.15
N GLY A 257 3.69 -10.63 15.71
CA GLY A 257 3.52 -10.99 14.31
C GLY A 257 2.67 -9.96 13.54
N GLU A 258 1.59 -9.50 14.16
CA GLU A 258 0.70 -8.46 13.65
C GLU A 258 1.43 -7.13 13.48
N ILE A 259 2.28 -6.77 14.45
CA ILE A 259 3.16 -5.59 14.37
C ILE A 259 4.13 -5.72 13.19
N ALA A 260 4.79 -6.87 13.05
CA ALA A 260 5.73 -7.12 11.96
C ALA A 260 5.05 -6.96 10.58
N TRP A 261 3.88 -7.57 10.39
CA TRP A 261 3.14 -7.44 9.14
C TRP A 261 2.71 -6.00 8.85
N ARG A 262 2.25 -5.27 9.88
CA ARG A 262 1.87 -3.86 9.76
C ARG A 262 3.06 -2.98 9.35
N ILE A 263 4.26 -3.23 9.86
CA ILE A 263 5.47 -2.50 9.42
C ILE A 263 5.70 -2.65 7.91
N LEU A 264 5.58 -3.88 7.37
CA LEU A 264 5.70 -4.11 5.93
C LEU A 264 4.59 -3.39 5.17
N ARG A 265 3.34 -3.58 5.59
CA ARG A 265 2.15 -2.98 4.99
C ARG A 265 2.28 -1.46 4.90
N ASP A 266 2.61 -0.81 6.01
CA ASP A 266 2.73 0.64 6.10
C ASP A 266 3.86 1.16 5.21
N LYS A 267 4.97 0.41 5.06
CA LYS A 267 6.05 0.73 4.13
C LYS A 267 5.64 0.57 2.66
N VAL A 268 4.90 -0.48 2.32
CA VAL A 268 4.43 -0.75 0.95
C VAL A 268 3.46 0.32 0.48
N PHE A 269 2.55 0.78 1.35
CA PHE A 269 1.53 1.76 0.99
C PHE A 269 1.89 3.21 1.30
N GLY A 270 3.01 3.47 1.98
CA GLY A 270 3.29 4.78 2.54
C GLY A 270 2.17 5.22 3.50
N ALA A 271 1.63 4.27 4.26
CA ALA A 271 0.45 4.44 5.10
C ALA A 271 0.79 4.35 6.60
N GLY A 272 2.04 4.63 6.97
CA GLY A 272 2.50 4.61 8.36
C GLY A 272 1.90 5.74 9.20
N LEU A 273 2.19 5.70 10.50
CA LEU A 273 1.69 6.69 11.47
C LEU A 273 2.13 8.12 11.12
N ALA A 274 3.37 8.30 10.67
CA ALA A 274 3.88 9.63 10.32
C ALA A 274 3.15 10.20 9.10
N GLU A 275 2.90 9.37 8.10
CA GLU A 275 2.17 9.70 6.88
C GLU A 275 0.70 10.01 7.19
N ALA A 276 0.05 9.23 8.07
CA ALA A 276 -1.31 9.49 8.53
C ALA A 276 -1.43 10.85 9.24
N LEU A 277 -0.51 11.17 10.16
CA LEU A 277 -0.49 12.45 10.87
C LEU A 277 -0.25 13.62 9.91
N ALA A 278 0.67 13.46 8.95
CA ALA A 278 0.94 14.49 7.94
C ALA A 278 -0.25 14.72 6.99
N ALA A 279 -0.94 13.66 6.58
CA ALA A 279 -2.14 13.74 5.77
C ALA A 279 -3.32 14.37 6.53
N LEU A 280 -3.40 14.13 7.84
CA LEU A 280 -4.47 14.64 8.70
C LEU A 280 -4.34 16.14 9.01
N ASP A 281 -3.12 16.64 9.25
CA ASP A 281 -2.88 18.02 9.69
C ASP A 281 -3.57 19.12 8.85
N PRO A 282 -3.53 19.09 7.50
CA PRO A 282 -4.23 20.10 6.68
C PRO A 282 -5.75 19.93 6.65
N LEU A 283 -6.29 18.80 7.12
CA LEU A 283 -7.71 18.45 7.06
C LEU A 283 -8.44 18.68 8.39
N LEU A 284 -7.72 19.01 9.46
CA LEU A 284 -8.32 19.19 10.78
C LEU A 284 -9.41 20.27 10.77
N PRO A 285 -10.63 19.96 11.26
CA PRO A 285 -11.64 20.98 11.50
C PRO A 285 -11.12 22.09 12.42
N ALA A 286 -11.52 23.35 12.15
CA ALA A 286 -10.95 24.51 12.83
C ALA A 286 -11.08 24.45 14.36
N GLU A 287 -12.20 23.93 14.86
CA GLU A 287 -12.44 23.76 16.29
C GLU A 287 -11.52 22.68 16.90
N LEU A 288 -11.33 21.56 16.20
CA LEU A 288 -10.41 20.50 16.62
C LEU A 288 -8.97 21.04 16.66
N ALA A 289 -8.52 21.68 15.58
CA ALA A 289 -7.20 22.31 15.51
C ALA A 289 -6.96 23.32 16.65
N ALA A 290 -7.95 24.15 16.99
CA ALA A 290 -7.86 25.11 18.10
C ALA A 290 -7.89 24.48 19.49
N SER A 291 -8.34 23.22 19.60
CA SER A 291 -8.37 22.47 20.86
C SER A 291 -7.06 21.71 21.13
N LEU A 292 -6.29 21.42 20.09
CA LEU A 292 -5.01 20.71 20.16
C LEU A 292 -3.91 21.63 20.68
N ARG A 293 -3.02 21.09 21.52
CA ARG A 293 -1.90 21.84 22.08
C ARG A 293 -0.70 21.83 21.11
N PRO A 294 0.24 22.78 21.25
CA PRO A 294 1.50 22.74 20.51
C PRO A 294 2.23 21.40 20.69
N PRO A 295 3.00 20.93 19.71
CA PRO A 295 3.79 19.71 19.82
C PRO A 295 4.84 19.79 20.93
N LEU A 296 5.20 18.63 21.49
CA LEU A 296 6.44 18.48 22.24
C LEU A 296 7.64 18.44 21.29
N ASP A 297 8.81 18.83 21.79
CA ASP A 297 10.05 18.45 21.11
C ASP A 297 10.26 16.93 21.16
N ARG A 298 11.09 16.40 20.27
CA ARG A 298 11.26 14.96 20.09
C ARG A 298 11.82 14.26 21.33
N ASP A 299 12.68 14.93 22.10
CA ASP A 299 13.31 14.33 23.27
C ASP A 299 12.32 14.29 24.44
N ALA A 300 11.52 15.35 24.60
CA ALA A 300 10.42 15.41 25.56
C ALA A 300 9.32 14.39 25.23
N ALA A 301 8.94 14.25 23.96
CA ALA A 301 7.95 13.26 23.53
C ALA A 301 8.39 11.83 23.86
N ARG A 302 9.64 11.47 23.56
CA ARG A 302 10.21 10.15 23.91
C ARG A 302 10.29 9.88 25.40
N ALA A 303 10.44 10.92 26.23
CA ALA A 303 10.53 10.79 27.68
C ALA A 303 9.17 10.75 28.39
N SER A 304 8.06 10.95 27.67
CA SER A 304 6.73 11.22 28.26
C SER A 304 5.92 9.97 28.65
N GLY A 305 6.36 8.77 28.25
CA GLY A 305 5.61 7.51 28.42
C GLY A 305 4.52 7.27 27.38
N GLY A 306 4.07 8.31 26.66
CA GLY A 306 3.10 8.19 25.56
C GLY A 306 3.75 7.88 24.21
N ASP A 307 2.92 7.83 23.16
CA ASP A 307 3.41 7.66 21.78
C ASP A 307 4.20 8.90 21.33
N ASP A 308 5.48 8.69 21.03
CA ASP A 308 6.43 9.77 20.76
C ASP A 308 6.11 10.52 19.46
N LYS A 309 5.57 9.83 18.45
CA LYS A 309 5.20 10.45 17.16
C LYS A 309 3.95 11.30 17.30
N VAL A 310 2.94 10.83 18.02
CA VAL A 310 1.71 11.58 18.28
C VAL A 310 2.01 12.82 19.12
N LEU A 311 2.80 12.69 20.19
CA LEU A 311 3.10 13.81 21.08
C LEU A 311 4.06 14.83 20.44
N ALA A 312 4.94 14.39 19.54
CA ALA A 312 5.73 15.27 18.69
C ALA A 312 4.90 15.96 17.58
N TRP A 313 3.67 15.48 17.31
CA TRP A 313 2.72 16.15 16.43
C TRP A 313 1.84 17.14 17.20
N ARG A 314 1.22 16.73 18.31
CA ARG A 314 0.41 17.57 19.21
C ARG A 314 0.50 17.04 20.64
N ASP A 315 0.81 17.91 21.61
CA ASP A 315 0.88 17.55 23.03
C ASP A 315 -0.51 17.50 23.70
N GLY A 316 -1.38 16.64 23.19
CA GLY A 316 -2.72 16.49 23.73
C GLY A 316 -3.72 17.55 23.28
N GLN A 317 -4.87 17.50 23.93
CA GLN A 317 -6.07 18.23 23.58
C GLN A 317 -6.71 18.83 24.84
N ARG A 318 -7.49 19.90 24.67
CA ARG A 318 -8.22 20.53 25.78
C ARG A 318 -9.26 19.57 26.40
N PRO A 319 -9.37 19.48 27.73
CA PRO A 319 -10.44 18.73 28.39
C PRO A 319 -11.84 19.10 27.89
N GLY A 320 -12.71 18.10 27.79
CA GLY A 320 -14.11 18.23 27.35
C GLY A 320 -14.29 18.44 25.84
N SER A 321 -13.24 18.30 25.03
CA SER A 321 -13.30 18.56 23.58
C SER A 321 -13.17 17.31 22.70
N GLY A 322 -13.22 16.10 23.28
CA GLY A 322 -13.02 14.85 22.53
C GLY A 322 -14.05 14.58 21.43
N GLY A 323 -15.28 15.10 21.58
CA GLY A 323 -16.30 14.98 20.52
C GLY A 323 -15.94 15.66 19.18
N LEU A 324 -14.89 16.49 19.14
CA LEU A 324 -14.46 17.19 17.93
C LEU A 324 -13.82 16.27 16.87
N TRP A 325 -13.47 15.03 17.22
CA TRP A 325 -12.96 14.03 16.27
C TRP A 325 -14.03 13.45 15.33
N GLY A 326 -15.31 13.67 15.65
CA GLY A 326 -16.43 13.29 14.78
C GLY A 326 -16.64 11.79 14.60
N ASP A 327 -16.07 10.93 15.46
CA ASP A 327 -16.31 9.48 15.47
C ASP A 327 -17.49 9.06 16.36
N GLY A 328 -18.22 10.05 16.90
CA GLY A 328 -19.33 9.82 17.84
C GLY A 328 -18.87 9.47 19.26
N ARG A 329 -17.56 9.45 19.54
CA ARG A 329 -17.00 9.15 20.86
C ARG A 329 -16.37 10.41 21.47
N PRO A 330 -16.43 10.57 22.80
CA PRO A 330 -15.94 11.78 23.48
C PRO A 330 -14.42 11.74 23.81
N PHE A 331 -13.61 10.96 23.08
CA PHE A 331 -12.20 10.77 23.41
C PHE A 331 -11.33 11.94 22.92
N ARG A 332 -10.55 12.53 23.82
CA ARG A 332 -9.57 13.57 23.53
C ARG A 332 -8.14 13.06 23.70
N LEU A 333 -7.21 13.64 22.95
CA LEU A 333 -5.79 13.28 23.06
C LEU A 333 -5.23 13.68 24.45
N LEU A 334 -4.55 12.75 25.11
CA LEU A 334 -3.81 13.02 26.34
C LEU A 334 -2.53 13.78 26.03
N SER A 335 -2.15 14.73 26.88
CA SER A 335 -0.81 15.34 26.83
C SER A 335 0.23 14.43 27.48
N GLY A 336 1.50 14.57 27.12
CA GLY A 336 2.59 13.79 27.70
C GLY A 336 2.68 13.95 29.23
N ALA A 337 2.33 15.13 29.74
CA ALA A 337 2.25 15.36 31.19
C ALA A 337 1.11 14.58 31.86
N GLU A 338 -0.03 14.39 31.17
CA GLU A 338 -1.14 13.60 31.67
C GLU A 338 -0.82 12.10 31.62
N VAL A 339 -0.16 11.63 30.55
CA VAL A 339 0.29 10.24 30.44
C VAL A 339 1.26 9.91 31.58
N ALA A 340 2.33 10.70 31.75
CA ALA A 340 3.30 10.48 32.82
C ALA A 340 2.68 10.51 34.23
N ALA A 341 1.68 11.39 34.46
CA ALA A 341 0.98 11.45 35.73
C ALA A 341 0.10 10.21 35.96
N LEU A 342 -0.56 9.72 34.91
CA LEU A 342 -1.42 8.55 34.97
C LEU A 342 -0.60 7.27 35.18
N ASP A 343 0.50 7.09 34.44
CA ASP A 343 1.42 5.95 34.61
C ASP A 343 1.95 5.91 36.05
N ALA A 344 2.44 7.04 36.56
CA ALA A 344 2.92 7.12 37.93
C ALA A 344 1.82 6.83 38.96
N ALA A 345 0.56 7.22 38.69
CA ALA A 345 -0.56 6.93 39.57
C ALA A 345 -0.97 5.45 39.55
N ILE A 346 -0.96 4.81 38.38
CA ILE A 346 -1.22 3.37 38.22
C ILE A 346 -0.17 2.56 38.98
N GLU A 347 1.11 2.91 38.84
CA GLU A 347 2.21 2.23 39.53
C GLU A 347 2.16 2.42 41.06
N GLN A 348 1.90 3.64 41.54
CA GLN A 348 1.88 3.94 42.98
C GLN A 348 0.63 3.41 43.67
N HIS A 349 -0.50 3.34 42.95
CA HIS A 349 -1.81 3.00 43.50
C HIS A 349 -2.59 2.01 42.62
N PRO A 350 -2.06 0.79 42.38
CA PRO A 350 -2.69 -0.17 41.46
C PRO A 350 -4.11 -0.58 41.88
N ALA A 351 -4.40 -0.58 43.18
CA ALA A 351 -5.75 -0.87 43.68
C ALA A 351 -6.81 0.19 43.31
N ALA A 352 -6.39 1.41 42.96
CA ALA A 352 -7.29 2.46 42.44
C ALA A 352 -7.52 2.32 40.93
N TRP A 353 -6.70 1.52 40.25
CA TRP A 353 -6.68 1.31 38.81
C TRP A 353 -6.73 -0.20 38.48
N PRO A 354 -7.68 -0.97 39.05
CA PRO A 354 -7.69 -2.42 38.95
C PRO A 354 -7.87 -2.96 37.52
N GLN A 355 -8.28 -2.09 36.58
CA GLN A 355 -8.38 -2.41 35.17
C GLN A 355 -7.02 -2.40 34.45
N TRP A 356 -5.94 -1.94 35.07
CA TRP A 356 -4.59 -1.93 34.48
C TRP A 356 -3.70 -2.90 35.24
N ASP A 357 -3.16 -3.91 34.53
CA ASP A 357 -2.15 -4.81 35.09
C ASP A 357 -0.76 -4.33 34.69
N ALA A 358 -0.25 -3.32 35.40
CA ALA A 358 1.05 -2.72 35.10
C ALA A 358 2.24 -3.71 35.18
N GLU A 359 2.07 -4.88 35.81
CA GLU A 359 3.13 -5.90 35.91
C GLU A 359 3.16 -6.84 34.69
N HIS A 360 2.02 -7.07 34.03
CA HIS A 360 1.90 -8.10 32.99
C HIS A 360 1.40 -7.57 31.64
N GLU A 361 0.97 -6.31 31.59
CA GLU A 361 0.41 -5.69 30.40
C GLU A 361 1.31 -4.58 29.87
N TYR A 362 1.63 -4.66 28.58
CA TYR A 362 2.23 -3.55 27.85
C TYR A 362 1.13 -2.77 27.14
N PHE A 363 1.00 -1.49 27.47
CA PHE A 363 0.08 -0.58 26.81
C PHE A 363 0.70 0.80 26.62
N THR A 364 0.17 1.56 25.66
CA THR A 364 0.49 2.98 25.49
C THR A 364 -0.80 3.78 25.53
N LEU A 365 -0.96 4.65 26.54
CA LEU A 365 -2.12 5.52 26.69
C LEU A 365 -2.10 6.64 25.65
N LEU A 366 -3.24 6.88 25.00
CA LEU A 366 -3.34 7.81 23.88
C LEU A 366 -4.45 8.84 24.09
N PHE A 367 -5.67 8.40 24.41
CA PHE A 367 -6.83 9.28 24.56
C PHE A 367 -7.61 9.00 25.84
N THR A 368 -8.40 9.97 26.30
CA THR A 368 -9.34 9.83 27.43
C THR A 368 -10.68 10.49 27.12
N ASP A 369 -11.77 9.97 27.68
CA ASP A 369 -13.09 10.62 27.61
C ASP A 369 -13.34 11.63 28.74
N ASP A 370 -12.35 11.89 29.60
CA ASP A 370 -12.47 12.68 30.83
C ASP A 370 -13.45 12.09 31.88
N ALA A 371 -13.89 10.84 31.70
CA ALA A 371 -14.85 10.13 32.56
C ALA A 371 -14.36 8.71 32.91
N ASP A 372 -13.05 8.54 33.06
CA ASP A 372 -12.36 7.29 33.43
C ASP A 372 -12.43 6.16 32.38
N ALA A 373 -12.62 6.51 31.10
CA ALA A 373 -12.29 5.63 29.98
C ALA A 373 -11.11 6.16 29.16
N TYR A 374 -10.40 5.22 28.54
CA TYR A 374 -9.15 5.47 27.84
C TYR A 374 -9.13 4.73 26.50
N LEU A 375 -8.54 5.37 25.49
CA LEU A 375 -8.03 4.66 24.32
C LEU A 375 -6.54 4.44 24.49
N PHE A 376 -6.10 3.22 24.22
CA PHE A 376 -4.72 2.82 24.35
C PHE A 376 -4.34 1.83 23.25
N GLU A 377 -3.06 1.82 22.90
CA GLU A 377 -2.48 0.80 22.05
C GLU A 377 -2.08 -0.40 22.93
N GLY A 378 -2.66 -1.57 22.66
CA GLY A 378 -2.44 -2.81 23.41
C GLY A 378 -1.74 -3.89 22.59
N ALA A 379 -2.06 -5.16 22.88
CA ALA A 379 -1.49 -6.31 22.16
C ALA A 379 -1.69 -6.22 20.64
N GLY A 380 -0.66 -6.58 19.88
CA GLY A 380 -0.62 -6.44 18.42
C GLY A 380 -0.58 -5.01 17.91
N GLY A 381 -0.46 -4.05 18.84
CA GLY A 381 -0.65 -2.63 18.62
C GLY A 381 -2.03 -2.26 18.07
N ARG A 382 -3.04 -3.00 18.51
CA ARG A 382 -4.46 -2.69 18.28
C ARG A 382 -4.89 -1.55 19.18
N LEU A 383 -5.82 -0.75 18.69
CA LEU A 383 -6.38 0.36 19.46
C LEU A 383 -7.61 -0.14 20.21
N TYR A 384 -7.52 -0.13 21.54
CA TYR A 384 -8.59 -0.57 22.42
C TYR A 384 -9.19 0.60 23.19
N ARG A 385 -10.45 0.44 23.56
CA ARG A 385 -11.11 1.23 24.59
C ARG A 385 -11.21 0.40 25.86
N ARG A 386 -10.76 0.97 26.97
CA ARG A 386 -10.95 0.42 28.32
C ARG A 386 -11.68 1.42 29.20
N GLY A 387 -12.66 0.94 29.96
CA GLY A 387 -13.37 1.72 30.97
C GLY A 387 -13.46 0.95 32.28
N ALA A 388 -13.73 1.66 33.38
CA ALA A 388 -13.86 1.03 34.69
C ALA A 388 -14.94 -0.08 34.69
N GLY A 389 -14.55 -1.31 35.02
CA GLY A 389 -15.46 -2.46 35.14
C GLY A 389 -16.06 -2.96 33.83
N SER A 390 -15.50 -2.60 32.68
CA SER A 390 -15.91 -3.07 31.35
C SER A 390 -14.78 -3.82 30.69
N ASP A 391 -15.12 -4.83 29.88
CA ASP A 391 -14.15 -5.51 29.02
C ASP A 391 -13.65 -4.56 27.93
N ASP A 392 -12.43 -4.81 27.43
CA ASP A 392 -11.86 -4.03 26.35
C ASP A 392 -12.65 -4.18 25.05
N GLU A 393 -12.90 -3.05 24.40
CA GLU A 393 -13.53 -2.99 23.09
C GLU A 393 -12.46 -2.62 22.05
N GLU A 394 -12.26 -3.45 21.03
CA GLU A 394 -11.38 -3.09 19.90
C GLU A 394 -12.03 -1.97 19.08
N ILE A 395 -11.32 -0.85 18.96
CA ILE A 395 -11.79 0.36 18.30
C ILE A 395 -11.30 0.42 16.85
N ALA A 396 -10.06 -0.02 16.64
CA ALA A 396 -9.44 -0.14 15.33
C ALA A 396 -8.28 -1.14 15.40
N SER A 397 -7.91 -1.70 14.24
CA SER A 397 -6.78 -2.63 14.13
C SER A 397 -5.44 -1.99 14.50
N SER A 398 -5.34 -0.66 14.47
CA SER A 398 -4.21 0.12 14.99
C SER A 398 -4.57 1.60 15.16
N LEU A 399 -3.74 2.35 15.89
CA LEU A 399 -3.82 3.82 15.92
C LEU A 399 -3.68 4.43 14.51
N THR A 400 -2.73 3.93 13.72
CA THR A 400 -2.52 4.36 12.33
C THR A 400 -3.78 4.20 11.49
N ASP A 401 -4.46 3.06 11.60
CA ASP A 401 -5.68 2.79 10.85
C ASP A 401 -6.83 3.72 11.28
N TRP A 402 -6.96 3.98 12.59
CA TRP A 402 -7.94 4.94 13.09
C TRP A 402 -7.68 6.36 12.58
N LEU A 403 -6.41 6.79 12.49
CA LEU A 403 -6.04 8.10 11.95
C LEU A 403 -6.33 8.21 10.44
N TRP A 404 -6.05 7.18 9.65
CA TRP A 404 -6.45 7.16 8.24
C TRP A 404 -7.97 7.19 8.06
N ASP A 405 -8.73 6.54 8.95
CA ASP A 405 -10.20 6.68 8.95
C ASP A 405 -10.61 8.13 9.23
N ARG A 406 -9.87 8.88 10.08
CA ARG A 406 -10.10 10.32 10.29
C ARG A 406 -9.75 11.15 9.05
N VAL A 407 -8.63 10.85 8.39
CA VAL A 407 -8.24 11.49 7.11
C VAL A 407 -9.37 11.37 6.11
N ALA A 408 -9.88 10.15 5.89
CA ALA A 408 -10.99 9.88 4.98
C ALA A 408 -12.28 10.62 5.42
N ALA A 409 -12.63 10.57 6.70
CA ALA A 409 -13.81 11.24 7.24
C ALA A 409 -13.77 12.77 7.10
N PHE A 410 -12.57 13.37 7.10
CA PHE A 410 -12.36 14.80 6.87
C PHE A 410 -12.14 15.14 5.38
N GLY A 411 -12.37 14.20 4.47
CA GLY A 411 -12.34 14.43 3.02
C GLY A 411 -10.96 14.29 2.37
N GLY A 412 -9.99 13.71 3.09
CA GLY A 412 -8.68 13.35 2.56
C GLY A 412 -8.70 12.08 1.71
N ALA A 413 -7.62 11.89 0.94
CA ALA A 413 -7.36 10.64 0.25
C ALA A 413 -6.76 9.62 1.21
N ASP A 414 -7.35 8.43 1.29
CA ASP A 414 -6.80 7.29 2.04
C ASP A 414 -5.85 6.50 1.13
N ALA A 415 -4.62 6.31 1.59
CA ALA A 415 -3.60 5.58 0.84
C ALA A 415 -3.76 4.05 0.90
N ARG A 416 -4.67 3.53 1.74
CA ARG A 416 -4.86 2.09 1.92
C ARG A 416 -5.67 1.46 0.78
N PRO A 417 -5.38 0.20 0.39
CA PRO A 417 -6.14 -0.51 -0.65
C PRO A 417 -7.64 -0.60 -0.37
N GLY A 418 -8.47 -0.53 -1.42
CA GLY A 418 -9.93 -0.65 -1.32
C GLY A 418 -10.61 0.55 -0.64
N ARG A 419 -9.87 1.61 -0.33
CA ARG A 419 -10.36 2.85 0.30
C ARG A 419 -10.20 4.01 -0.67
N SER A 420 -10.73 3.87 -1.89
CA SER A 420 -10.71 4.97 -2.87
C SER A 420 -11.41 6.20 -2.29
N ALA A 421 -10.80 7.37 -2.47
CA ALA A 421 -11.39 8.64 -2.12
C ALA A 421 -12.74 8.77 -2.83
N VAL A 422 -13.83 8.89 -2.06
CA VAL A 422 -15.09 9.38 -2.61
C VAL A 422 -14.79 10.81 -3.07
N VAL A 423 -14.54 10.99 -4.37
CA VAL A 423 -14.47 12.31 -4.99
C VAL A 423 -15.85 12.95 -4.82
N THR A 424 -16.02 13.68 -3.72
CA THR A 424 -17.20 14.49 -3.45
C THR A 424 -17.12 15.71 -4.38
N GLY A 425 -17.58 15.51 -5.61
CA GLY A 425 -17.44 16.50 -6.68
C GLY A 425 -18.39 16.29 -7.85
N ARG A 426 -19.59 15.74 -7.63
CA ARG A 426 -20.69 15.87 -8.59
C ARG A 426 -21.91 16.40 -7.84
N PRO A 427 -22.35 17.65 -8.07
CA PRO A 427 -23.63 18.07 -7.55
C PRO A 427 -24.72 17.18 -8.18
N PRO A 428 -25.81 16.89 -7.47
CA PRO A 428 -26.95 16.22 -8.08
C PRO A 428 -27.39 17.10 -9.25
N THR A 429 -27.39 16.54 -10.45
CA THR A 429 -28.15 17.11 -11.55
C THR A 429 -29.61 17.01 -11.14
N ASP A 430 -30.17 18.14 -10.70
CA ASP A 430 -31.61 18.36 -10.65
C ASP A 430 -32.14 18.16 -12.07
N GLU A 431 -32.64 16.95 -12.36
CA GLU A 431 -33.60 16.76 -13.43
C GLU A 431 -34.97 17.18 -12.90
N SER A 432 -35.41 18.35 -13.36
CA SER A 432 -36.80 18.79 -13.38
C SER A 432 -37.52 18.19 -14.58
#